data_AF-A0A9Q0DZG6-F1
#
_entry.id   AF-A0A9Q0DZG6-F1
#
_cell.length_a   1.000
_cell.length_b   1.000
_cell.length_c   1.000
_cell.angle_alpha   90.00
_cell.angle_beta   90.00
_cell.angle_gamma   90.00
#
_symmetry.space_group_name_H-M   'P 1'
#
loop_
_entity.id
_entity.type
_entity.pdbx_description
1 polymer ?
#
loop_
_entity_poly.entity_id
_entity_poly.type
_entity_poly.pdbx_seq_one_letter_code
_entity_poly.pdbx_strand_id
1 'polypeptide(L)'
;MLKMDYSAVPIAQTTDDVVKRIISLELACHTEKMRLKTEQLVKKVRRDENDRSSPEVKVAVLTARIRNFKEHLHKHHKDKANKRHMLMAVDQRKKHLKKLRLVNYEAFEKVCSLLDISYSFPPEYYRRATRRWIAKKALCIKVNMSNPVVSKQPGASSYGTNVQTGEWSSGLCSCCNDMSICCLGFLCPLVLGCYAANKYGENCCLGVIPGGMAAMRTHMRLTYGIQVITTC
;
A
#
# COMPACT_ATOMS: atom_id res chain seq x y z
N MET A 1 36.38 22.54 -21.16
CA MET A 1 35.38 23.63 -21.08
C MET A 1 35.96 24.78 -20.28
N LEU A 2 35.75 26.01 -20.75
CA LEU A 2 36.19 27.23 -20.05
C LEU A 2 35.25 27.55 -18.88
N LYS A 3 35.75 28.31 -17.91
CA LYS A 3 34.92 28.99 -16.90
C LYS A 3 33.86 29.86 -17.59
N MET A 4 32.68 29.96 -16.97
CA MET A 4 31.51 30.61 -17.56
C MET A 4 31.77 32.06 -17.94
N ASP A 5 32.43 32.82 -17.06
CA ASP A 5 32.67 34.26 -17.20
C ASP A 5 33.53 34.60 -18.43
N TYR A 6 34.41 33.67 -18.83
CA TYR A 6 35.34 33.86 -19.95
C TYR A 6 34.82 33.27 -21.27
N SER A 7 33.69 32.54 -21.24
CA SER A 7 33.14 31.89 -22.43
C SER A 7 32.61 32.86 -23.48
N ALA A 8 32.17 34.05 -23.05
CA ALA A 8 31.65 35.09 -23.93
C ALA A 8 32.74 35.99 -24.53
N VAL A 9 33.98 35.89 -24.06
CA VAL A 9 35.08 36.76 -24.47
C VAL A 9 35.79 36.16 -25.69
N PRO A 10 35.77 36.81 -26.88
CA PRO A 10 36.38 36.27 -28.10
C PRO A 10 37.89 36.04 -27.97
N ILE A 11 38.56 36.87 -27.17
CA ILE A 11 40.00 36.82 -26.90
C ILE A 11 40.41 35.51 -26.20
N ALA A 12 39.50 34.81 -25.53
CA ALA A 12 39.82 33.58 -24.81
C ALA A 12 40.18 32.40 -25.74
N GLN A 13 39.93 32.50 -27.04
CA GLN A 13 40.24 31.45 -28.02
C GLN A 13 41.62 31.63 -28.69
N THR A 14 42.14 32.86 -28.70
CA THR A 14 43.39 33.25 -29.35
C THR A 14 44.60 33.27 -28.41
N THR A 15 44.41 33.02 -27.12
CA THR A 15 45.47 33.04 -26.11
C THR A 15 46.29 31.75 -26.06
N ASP A 16 47.48 31.87 -25.46
CA ASP A 16 48.41 30.76 -25.26
C ASP A 16 47.79 29.59 -24.47
N ASP A 17 48.29 28.37 -24.74
CA ASP A 17 47.80 27.13 -24.13
C ASP A 17 47.88 27.13 -22.60
N VAL A 18 48.85 27.83 -22.03
CA VAL A 18 49.01 27.99 -20.58
C VAL A 18 47.85 28.79 -20.00
N VAL A 19 47.51 29.92 -20.63
CA VAL A 19 46.39 30.77 -20.21
C VAL A 19 45.06 30.01 -20.36
N LYS A 20 44.92 29.26 -21.45
CA LYS A 20 43.76 28.37 -21.69
C LYS A 20 43.60 27.33 -20.59
N ARG A 21 44.70 26.76 -20.07
CA ARG A 21 44.68 25.83 -18.93
C ARG A 21 44.22 26.49 -17.63
N ILE A 22 44.67 27.72 -17.35
CA ILE A 22 44.27 28.47 -16.14
C ILE A 22 42.76 28.78 -16.14
N ILE A 23 42.22 29.14 -17.30
CA ILE A 23 40.79 29.45 -17.47
C ILE A 23 39.94 28.17 -17.60
N SER A 24 40.57 27.01 -17.74
CA SER A 24 39.86 25.73 -17.85
C SER A 24 39.16 25.32 -16.55
N LEU A 25 38.19 24.42 -16.70
CA LEU A 25 37.50 23.78 -15.57
C LEU A 25 38.41 22.91 -14.69
N GLU A 26 39.60 22.54 -15.14
CA GLU A 26 40.49 21.63 -14.39
C GLU A 26 40.92 22.28 -13.08
N LEU A 27 41.42 23.51 -13.18
CA LEU A 27 41.88 24.35 -12.08
C LEU A 27 40.75 25.17 -11.42
N ALA A 28 39.51 25.02 -11.88
CA ALA A 28 38.36 25.73 -11.35
C ALA A 28 37.97 25.26 -9.94
N CYS A 29 37.50 26.20 -9.12
CA CYS A 29 37.00 25.90 -7.79
C CYS A 29 35.65 25.16 -7.85
N HIS A 30 35.25 24.52 -6.74
CA HIS A 30 34.00 23.75 -6.70
C HIS A 30 32.77 24.60 -7.03
N THR A 31 32.74 25.87 -6.59
CA THR A 31 31.62 26.78 -6.85
C THR A 31 31.48 27.12 -8.34
N GLU A 32 32.59 27.32 -9.06
CA GLU A 32 32.60 27.50 -10.52
C GLU A 32 32.09 26.26 -11.26
N LYS A 33 32.55 25.07 -10.86
CA LYS A 33 32.06 23.78 -11.39
C LYS A 33 30.56 23.64 -11.17
N MET A 34 30.07 24.03 -10.00
CA MET A 34 28.64 24.01 -9.67
C MET A 34 27.82 25.02 -10.46
N ARG A 35 28.34 26.23 -10.70
CA ARG A 35 27.69 27.22 -11.56
C ARG A 35 27.48 26.67 -12.97
N LEU A 36 28.51 26.06 -13.55
CA LEU A 36 28.44 25.47 -14.88
C LEU A 36 27.46 24.30 -14.95
N LYS A 37 27.48 23.36 -13.98
CA LYS A 37 26.48 22.27 -13.90
C LYS A 37 25.05 22.81 -13.81
N THR A 38 24.85 23.88 -13.04
CA THR A 38 23.55 24.51 -12.87
C THR A 38 23.08 25.14 -14.18
N GLU A 39 23.95 25.90 -14.84
CA GLU A 39 23.66 26.56 -16.10
C GLU A 39 23.35 25.55 -17.22
N GLN A 40 24.09 24.44 -17.30
CA GLN A 40 23.79 23.36 -18.25
C GLN A 40 22.39 22.77 -18.06
N LEU A 41 21.92 22.63 -16.81
CA LEU A 41 20.58 22.14 -16.53
C LEU A 41 19.51 23.20 -16.80
N VAL A 42 19.79 24.47 -16.49
CA VAL A 42 18.88 25.59 -16.78
C VAL A 42 18.72 25.77 -18.29
N LYS A 43 19.79 25.71 -19.06
CA LYS A 43 19.77 25.83 -20.54
C LYS A 43 18.87 24.80 -21.22
N LYS A 44 18.75 23.60 -20.66
CA LYS A 44 17.87 22.54 -21.18
C LYS A 44 16.38 22.84 -20.97
N VAL A 45 16.05 23.61 -19.95
CA VAL A 45 14.69 23.73 -19.40
C VAL A 45 14.10 25.13 -19.57
N ARG A 46 14.94 26.16 -19.69
CA ARG A 46 14.52 27.55 -19.87
C ARG A 46 13.68 27.73 -21.14
N ARG A 47 12.73 28.67 -21.08
CA ARG A 47 11.93 29.07 -22.25
C ARG A 47 12.68 30.12 -23.08
N ASP A 48 13.17 31.14 -22.38
CA ASP A 48 13.94 32.25 -22.94
C ASP A 48 15.34 32.30 -22.32
N GLU A 49 16.28 32.94 -23.01
CA GLU A 49 17.67 33.11 -22.56
C GLU A 49 17.79 33.86 -21.22
N ASN A 50 16.89 34.82 -20.98
CA ASN A 50 16.93 35.72 -19.81
C ASN A 50 16.04 35.25 -18.64
N ASP A 51 15.37 34.12 -18.76
CA ASP A 51 14.48 33.64 -17.72
C ASP A 51 15.25 32.98 -16.55
N ARG A 52 15.17 33.61 -15.38
CA ARG A 52 15.81 33.14 -14.13
C ARG A 52 14.83 32.74 -13.04
N SER A 53 13.57 33.17 -13.14
CA SER A 53 12.64 33.14 -12.01
C SER A 53 11.52 32.13 -12.17
N SER A 54 11.34 31.60 -13.38
CA SER A 54 10.33 30.61 -13.70
C SER A 54 10.43 29.35 -12.84
N PRO A 55 9.30 28.70 -12.59
CA PRO A 55 9.27 27.49 -11.78
C PRO A 55 10.06 26.35 -12.41
N GLU A 56 10.15 26.22 -13.74
CA GLU A 56 10.98 25.20 -14.39
C GLU A 56 12.47 25.42 -14.11
N VAL A 57 12.94 26.68 -14.24
CA VAL A 57 14.33 27.08 -13.94
C VAL A 57 14.66 26.82 -12.47
N LYS A 58 13.76 27.16 -11.55
CA LYS A 58 13.93 26.86 -10.11
C LYS A 58 14.06 25.35 -9.85
N VAL A 59 13.28 24.51 -10.54
CA VAL A 59 13.39 23.04 -10.44
C VAL A 59 14.76 22.56 -10.94
N ALA A 60 15.28 23.11 -12.04
CA ALA A 60 16.61 22.78 -12.55
C ALA A 60 17.72 23.17 -11.55
N VAL A 61 17.67 24.39 -11.00
CA VAL A 61 18.62 24.87 -9.98
C VAL A 61 18.61 24.00 -8.72
N LEU A 62 17.41 23.68 -8.20
CA LEU A 62 17.27 22.80 -7.04
C LEU A 62 17.78 21.39 -7.34
N THR A 63 17.56 20.87 -8.56
CA THR A 63 18.05 19.55 -8.96
C THR A 63 19.59 19.52 -9.02
N ALA A 64 20.24 20.56 -9.52
CA ALA A 64 21.69 20.69 -9.47
C ALA A 64 22.22 20.63 -8.03
N ARG A 65 21.59 21.40 -7.12
CA ARG A 65 21.95 21.42 -5.68
C ARG A 65 21.75 20.05 -5.02
N ILE A 66 20.63 19.37 -5.29
CA ILE A 66 20.34 18.03 -4.74
C ILE A 66 21.38 17.01 -5.22
N ARG A 67 21.76 17.03 -6.49
CA ARG A 67 22.81 16.14 -7.04
C ARG A 67 24.14 16.37 -6.32
N ASN A 68 24.52 17.63 -6.10
CA ASN A 68 25.73 17.97 -5.35
C ASN A 68 25.67 17.52 -3.87
N PHE A 69 24.54 17.75 -3.18
CA PHE A 69 24.38 17.26 -1.81
C PHE A 69 24.45 15.73 -1.73
N LYS A 70 23.91 15.02 -2.72
CA LYS A 70 23.99 13.56 -2.81
C LYS A 70 25.45 13.09 -2.94
N GLU A 71 26.24 13.73 -3.80
CA GLU A 71 27.68 13.46 -3.95
C GLU A 71 28.45 13.72 -2.63
N HIS A 72 28.16 14.83 -1.95
CA HIS A 72 28.77 15.18 -0.65
C HIS A 72 28.42 14.17 0.45
N LEU A 73 27.14 13.83 0.59
CA LEU A 73 26.65 12.92 1.64
C LEU A 73 27.08 11.46 1.40
N HIS A 74 27.36 11.09 0.15
CA HIS A 74 27.95 9.78 -0.15
C HIS A 74 29.34 9.64 0.49
N LYS A 75 30.14 10.71 0.49
CA LYS A 75 31.44 10.73 1.18
C LYS A 75 31.28 10.97 2.69
N HIS A 76 30.37 11.86 3.08
CA HIS A 76 30.17 12.32 4.46
C HIS A 76 28.78 11.95 5.00
N HIS A 77 28.55 10.68 5.28
CA HIS A 77 27.25 10.15 5.71
C HIS A 77 26.78 10.64 7.11
N LYS A 78 27.71 11.14 7.94
CA LYS A 78 27.40 11.63 9.30
C LYS A 78 26.93 13.08 9.34
N ASP A 79 27.13 13.85 8.27
CA ASP A 79 26.75 15.26 8.20
C ASP A 79 25.22 15.43 8.15
N LYS A 80 24.61 15.77 9.30
CA LYS A 80 23.16 15.92 9.43
C LYS A 80 22.68 17.29 8.93
N ALA A 81 23.51 18.32 9.00
CA ALA A 81 23.16 19.66 8.57
C ALA A 81 22.93 19.69 7.05
N ASN A 82 23.88 19.14 6.29
CA ASN A 82 23.74 19.07 4.83
C ASN A 82 22.64 18.09 4.40
N LYS A 83 22.42 16.99 5.14
CA LYS A 83 21.27 16.11 4.91
C LYS A 83 19.95 16.85 5.08
N ARG A 84 19.81 17.70 6.11
CA ARG A 84 18.63 18.55 6.31
C ARG A 84 18.46 19.52 5.15
N HIS A 85 19.51 20.23 4.74
CA HIS A 85 19.44 21.16 3.59
C HIS A 85 19.02 20.46 2.29
N MET A 86 19.54 19.25 2.05
CA MET A 86 19.14 18.44 0.90
C MET A 86 17.65 18.10 0.95
N LEU A 87 17.13 17.64 2.09
CA LEU A 87 15.71 17.30 2.23
C LEU A 87 14.81 18.53 2.02
N MET A 88 15.20 19.68 2.58
CA MET A 88 14.49 20.95 2.35
C MET A 88 14.47 21.33 0.86
N ALA A 89 15.59 21.15 0.15
CA ALA A 89 15.65 21.41 -1.29
C ALA A 89 14.77 20.44 -2.10
N VAL A 90 14.69 19.17 -1.70
CA VAL A 90 13.79 18.17 -2.30
C VAL A 90 12.33 18.59 -2.13
N ASP A 91 11.94 19.06 -0.95
CA ASP A 91 10.57 19.48 -0.68
C ASP A 91 10.21 20.79 -1.38
N GLN A 92 11.14 21.75 -1.45
CA GLN A 92 10.99 22.95 -2.28
C GLN A 92 10.78 22.58 -3.75
N ARG A 93 11.57 21.63 -4.28
CA ARG A 93 11.42 21.16 -5.67
C ARG A 93 10.06 20.52 -5.89
N LYS A 94 9.58 19.67 -4.97
CA LYS A 94 8.24 19.08 -5.03
C LYS A 94 7.14 20.14 -5.03
N LYS A 95 7.30 21.21 -4.24
CA LYS A 95 6.37 22.35 -4.23
C LYS A 95 6.31 23.06 -5.58
N HIS A 96 7.46 23.29 -6.22
CA HIS A 96 7.52 23.88 -7.56
C HIS A 96 6.89 22.96 -8.62
N LEU A 97 7.16 21.66 -8.58
CA LEU A 97 6.55 20.68 -9.49
C LEU A 97 5.03 20.59 -9.30
N LYS A 98 4.54 20.64 -8.06
CA LYS A 98 3.10 20.71 -7.77
C LYS A 98 2.48 21.97 -8.38
N LYS A 99 3.14 23.14 -8.23
CA LYS A 99 2.65 24.39 -8.81
C LYS A 99 2.64 24.34 -10.34
N LEU A 100 3.72 23.85 -10.96
CA LEU A 100 3.81 23.67 -12.41
C LEU A 100 2.68 22.82 -12.93
N ARG A 101 2.46 21.65 -12.34
CA ARG A 101 1.41 20.73 -12.75
C ARG A 101 0.00 21.34 -12.70
N LEU A 102 -0.26 22.25 -11.77
CA LEU A 102 -1.56 22.94 -11.66
C LEU A 102 -1.72 24.06 -12.68
N VAL A 103 -0.63 24.68 -13.14
CA VAL A 103 -0.65 25.85 -14.03
C VAL A 103 -0.46 25.45 -15.49
N ASN A 104 0.55 24.63 -15.79
CA ASN A 104 0.89 24.17 -17.13
C ASN A 104 1.38 22.72 -17.08
N TYR A 105 0.57 21.82 -17.63
CA TYR A 105 0.86 20.39 -17.62
C TYR A 105 1.95 19.99 -18.63
N GLU A 106 1.96 20.57 -19.84
CA GLU A 106 2.96 20.26 -20.87
C GLU A 106 4.37 20.63 -20.42
N ALA A 107 4.52 21.81 -19.80
CA ALA A 107 5.80 22.24 -19.25
C ALA A 107 6.25 21.31 -18.12
N PHE A 108 5.32 20.85 -17.27
CA PHE A 108 5.61 19.88 -16.23
C PHE A 108 6.14 18.56 -16.78
N GLU A 109 5.50 18.01 -17.81
CA GLU A 109 5.92 16.76 -18.45
C GLU A 109 7.30 16.89 -19.10
N LYS A 110 7.53 17.98 -19.87
CA LYS A 110 8.84 18.32 -20.45
C LYS A 110 9.95 18.41 -19.40
N VAL A 111 9.69 19.07 -18.27
CA VAL A 111 10.67 19.19 -17.18
C VAL A 111 10.98 17.82 -16.55
N CYS A 112 9.94 17.00 -16.35
CA CYS A 112 10.09 15.67 -15.78
C CYS A 112 10.92 14.73 -16.68
N SER A 113 10.72 14.78 -18.00
CA SER A 113 11.48 13.98 -18.97
C SER A 113 12.92 14.48 -19.10
N LEU A 114 13.16 15.78 -19.21
CA LEU A 114 14.51 16.35 -19.40
C LEU A 114 15.44 16.18 -18.18
N LEU A 115 14.88 16.15 -16.97
CA LEU A 115 15.65 16.06 -15.73
C LEU A 115 15.64 14.66 -15.09
N ASP A 116 14.95 13.70 -15.72
CA ASP A 116 14.73 12.34 -15.22
C ASP A 116 14.12 12.31 -13.81
N ILE A 117 13.02 13.04 -13.61
CA ILE A 117 12.35 13.16 -12.30
C ILE A 117 11.01 12.43 -12.30
N SER A 118 10.91 11.37 -11.50
CA SER A 118 9.64 10.73 -11.20
C SER A 118 8.82 11.54 -10.19
N TYR A 119 7.61 11.95 -10.56
CA TYR A 119 6.67 12.62 -9.65
C TYR A 119 5.72 11.61 -8.99
N SER A 120 5.82 11.45 -7.67
CA SER A 120 4.89 10.66 -6.86
C SER A 120 3.96 11.59 -6.06
N PHE A 121 2.69 11.25 -6.00
CA PHE A 121 1.75 11.96 -5.12
C PHE A 121 2.08 11.71 -3.65
N PRO A 122 1.92 12.73 -2.77
CA PRO A 122 1.99 12.50 -1.34
C PRO A 122 0.85 11.58 -0.89
N PRO A 123 1.09 10.68 0.08
CA PRO A 123 0.01 9.90 0.67
C PRO A 123 -0.96 10.84 1.40
N GLU A 124 -2.23 10.44 1.47
CA GLU A 124 -3.26 11.19 2.17
C GLU A 124 -2.94 11.34 3.67
N TYR A 125 -2.43 10.28 4.29
CA TYR A 125 -2.06 10.27 5.71
C TYR A 125 -0.64 9.73 5.93
N TYR A 126 0.11 10.39 6.82
CA TYR A 126 1.41 9.93 7.29
C TYR A 126 1.24 9.08 8.55
N ARG A 127 1.06 7.77 8.38
CA ARG A 127 1.00 6.81 9.50
C ARG A 127 2.32 6.06 9.66
N ARG A 128 2.85 5.98 10.88
CA ARG A 128 3.98 5.10 11.21
C ARG A 128 3.54 3.64 11.15
N ALA A 129 4.14 2.87 10.25
CA ALA A 129 3.91 1.43 10.16
C ALA A 129 4.64 0.70 11.30
N THR A 130 3.91 0.29 12.34
CA THR A 130 4.47 -0.52 13.45
C THR A 130 4.55 -1.99 13.06
N ARG A 131 5.41 -2.78 13.72
CA ARG A 131 5.54 -4.23 13.45
C ARG A 131 4.19 -4.96 13.52
N ARG A 132 3.37 -4.66 14.53
CA ARG A 132 2.01 -5.20 14.68
C ARG A 132 1.12 -4.85 13.50
N TRP A 133 1.16 -3.59 13.03
CA TRP A 133 0.36 -3.17 11.89
C TRP A 133 0.81 -3.81 10.57
N ILE A 134 2.12 -3.94 10.36
CA ILE A 134 2.68 -4.60 9.16
C ILE A 134 2.26 -6.07 9.13
N ALA A 135 2.39 -6.79 10.25
CA ALA A 135 1.96 -8.19 10.36
C ALA A 135 0.46 -8.35 10.11
N LYS A 136 -0.38 -7.52 10.76
CA LYS A 136 -1.83 -7.54 10.56
C LYS A 136 -2.19 -7.24 9.09
N LYS A 137 -1.58 -6.21 8.48
CA LYS A 137 -1.83 -5.85 7.08
C LYS A 137 -1.42 -6.97 6.13
N ALA A 138 -0.26 -7.59 6.33
CA ALA A 138 0.20 -8.72 5.53
C ALA A 138 -0.75 -9.93 5.65
N LEU A 139 -1.24 -10.23 6.85
CA LEU A 139 -2.23 -11.28 7.07
C LEU A 139 -3.54 -10.97 6.35
N CYS A 140 -4.07 -9.75 6.49
CA CYS A 140 -5.31 -9.36 5.80
C CYS A 140 -5.17 -9.46 4.27
N ILE A 141 -4.03 -9.05 3.70
CA ILE A 141 -3.79 -9.20 2.24
C ILE A 141 -3.78 -10.68 1.86
N LYS A 142 -3.08 -11.54 2.61
CA LYS A 142 -3.05 -12.99 2.35
C LYS A 142 -4.45 -13.61 2.41
N VAL A 143 -5.24 -13.27 3.44
CA VAL A 143 -6.63 -13.76 3.60
C VAL A 143 -7.53 -13.29 2.47
N ASN A 144 -7.41 -12.03 2.06
CA ASN A 144 -8.20 -11.48 0.95
C ASN A 144 -7.83 -12.11 -0.40
N MET A 145 -6.58 -12.57 -0.57
CA MET A 145 -6.15 -13.29 -1.78
C MET A 145 -6.57 -14.76 -1.76
N SER A 146 -6.64 -15.41 -0.60
CA SER A 146 -7.04 -16.82 -0.49
C SER A 146 -8.55 -17.03 -0.55
N ASN A 147 -9.33 -16.06 -0.05
CA ASN A 147 -10.78 -16.11 -0.03
C ASN A 147 -11.31 -14.99 -0.94
N PRO A 148 -11.55 -15.24 -2.24
CA PRO A 148 -12.18 -14.24 -3.09
C PRO A 148 -13.53 -13.87 -2.46
N VAL A 149 -13.76 -12.57 -2.28
CA VAL A 149 -15.01 -12.03 -1.75
C VAL A 149 -16.16 -12.65 -2.52
N VAL A 150 -16.98 -13.46 -1.84
CA VAL A 150 -18.18 -14.06 -2.40
C VAL A 150 -19.15 -12.91 -2.66
N SER A 151 -19.16 -12.40 -3.89
CA SER A 151 -19.97 -11.25 -4.32
C SER A 151 -21.46 -11.58 -4.45
N LYS A 152 -21.82 -12.87 -4.35
CA LYS A 152 -23.20 -13.34 -4.29
C LYS A 152 -23.48 -13.92 -2.90
N GLN A 153 -24.03 -13.10 -2.01
CA GLN A 153 -24.75 -13.65 -0.87
C GLN A 153 -25.86 -14.56 -1.42
N PRO A 154 -26.07 -15.77 -0.89
CA PRO A 154 -27.28 -16.52 -1.21
C PRO A 154 -28.46 -15.68 -0.73
N GLY A 155 -29.17 -15.07 -1.68
CA GLY A 155 -30.43 -14.42 -1.38
C GLY A 155 -31.37 -15.45 -0.75
N ALA A 156 -32.22 -15.00 0.19
CA ALA A 156 -33.35 -15.81 0.62
C ALA A 156 -34.09 -16.26 -0.64
N SER A 157 -33.98 -17.54 -0.98
CA SER A 157 -34.61 -18.11 -2.16
C SER A 157 -36.10 -18.01 -1.95
N SER A 158 -36.72 -17.09 -2.70
CA SER A 158 -38.15 -17.07 -2.95
C SER A 158 -38.53 -18.45 -3.48
N TYR A 159 -39.55 -19.07 -2.87
CA TYR A 159 -40.18 -20.34 -3.22
C TYR A 159 -40.00 -20.72 -4.70
N GLY A 160 -38.97 -21.52 -4.96
CA GLY A 160 -38.58 -21.99 -6.27
C GLY A 160 -37.78 -23.26 -6.07
N THR A 161 -38.40 -24.39 -6.36
CA THR A 161 -37.91 -25.74 -6.08
C THR A 161 -36.68 -26.07 -6.92
N ASN A 162 -35.50 -25.72 -6.42
CA ASN A 162 -34.27 -26.44 -6.73
C ASN A 162 -33.25 -26.29 -5.60
N VAL A 163 -33.51 -26.98 -4.48
CA VAL A 163 -32.51 -27.23 -3.46
C VAL A 163 -31.68 -28.42 -3.96
N GLN A 164 -30.41 -28.20 -4.26
CA GLN A 164 -29.44 -29.28 -4.28
C GLN A 164 -29.46 -29.93 -2.89
N THR A 165 -30.04 -31.11 -2.80
CA THR A 165 -30.05 -31.92 -1.59
C THR A 165 -28.61 -32.31 -1.28
N GLY A 166 -27.95 -31.55 -0.41
CA GLY A 166 -26.83 -32.12 0.34
C GLY A 166 -27.33 -33.34 1.12
N GLU A 167 -26.43 -34.25 1.47
CA GLU A 167 -26.71 -35.49 2.24
C GLU A 167 -27.43 -35.25 3.59
N TRP A 168 -27.64 -33.99 3.98
CA TRP A 168 -28.26 -33.53 5.22
C TRP A 168 -29.68 -32.96 5.04
N SER A 169 -30.41 -33.34 3.99
CA SER A 169 -31.84 -32.99 3.84
C SER A 169 -32.72 -34.22 3.89
N SER A 170 -33.47 -34.39 4.98
CA SER A 170 -34.63 -35.29 5.01
C SER A 170 -35.80 -34.65 4.25
N GLY A 171 -36.52 -35.43 3.43
CA GLY A 171 -37.65 -34.94 2.62
C GLY A 171 -38.76 -34.26 3.45
N LEU A 172 -39.57 -33.42 2.80
CA LEU A 172 -40.59 -32.56 3.44
C LEU A 172 -41.58 -33.29 4.38
N CYS A 173 -41.72 -34.62 4.26
CA CYS A 173 -42.63 -35.44 5.07
C CYS A 173 -41.94 -36.56 5.88
N SER A 174 -40.62 -36.49 6.10
CA SER A 174 -39.90 -37.50 6.89
C SER A 174 -40.33 -37.59 8.37
N CYS A 175 -41.06 -36.57 8.87
CA CYS A 175 -41.58 -36.52 10.24
C CYS A 175 -42.60 -37.64 10.53
N CYS A 176 -43.27 -38.16 9.51
CA CYS A 176 -44.31 -39.19 9.67
C CYS A 176 -43.76 -40.61 9.88
N ASN A 177 -42.46 -40.83 9.67
CA ASN A 177 -41.82 -42.12 9.93
C ASN A 177 -41.58 -42.38 11.43
N ASP A 178 -41.51 -41.32 12.25
CA ASP A 178 -41.23 -41.38 13.68
C ASP A 178 -42.38 -40.79 14.52
N MET A 179 -43.63 -41.14 14.17
CA MET A 179 -44.84 -40.63 14.83
C MET A 179 -44.83 -40.85 16.36
N SER A 180 -44.28 -41.99 16.82
CA SER A 180 -44.17 -42.32 18.23
C SER A 180 -43.21 -41.40 19.00
N ILE A 181 -42.09 -40.99 18.39
CA ILE A 181 -41.15 -40.02 18.97
C ILE A 181 -41.80 -38.64 19.07
N CYS A 182 -42.57 -38.23 18.04
CA CYS A 182 -43.29 -36.96 18.05
C CYS A 182 -44.34 -36.90 19.17
N CYS A 183 -45.13 -37.97 19.34
CA CYS A 183 -46.12 -38.07 20.42
C CYS A 183 -45.46 -38.06 21.81
N LEU A 184 -44.33 -38.76 21.98
CA LEU A 184 -43.57 -38.77 23.23
C LEU A 184 -42.94 -37.41 23.55
N GLY A 185 -42.47 -36.67 22.54
CA GLY A 185 -41.94 -35.31 22.74
C GLY A 185 -42.98 -34.31 23.22
N PHE A 186 -44.24 -34.44 22.77
CA PHE A 186 -45.33 -33.54 23.16
C PHE A 186 -45.91 -33.89 24.53
N LEU A 187 -46.11 -35.19 24.82
CA LEU A 187 -46.76 -35.64 26.06
C LEU A 187 -45.78 -35.84 27.23
N CYS A 188 -44.51 -36.19 26.96
CA CYS A 188 -43.53 -36.47 28.00
C CYS A 188 -42.08 -36.17 27.55
N PRO A 189 -41.66 -34.90 27.55
CA PRO A 189 -40.34 -34.50 27.05
C PRO A 189 -39.17 -35.11 27.84
N LEU A 190 -39.37 -35.46 29.12
CA LEU A 190 -38.34 -36.10 29.96
C LEU A 190 -38.03 -37.53 29.50
N VAL A 191 -39.05 -38.30 29.12
CA VAL A 191 -38.88 -39.67 28.60
C VAL A 191 -38.22 -39.66 27.22
N LEU A 192 -38.54 -38.66 26.39
CA LEU A 192 -37.86 -38.49 25.11
C LEU A 192 -36.37 -38.15 25.30
N GLY A 193 -36.03 -37.31 26.29
CA GLY A 193 -34.64 -37.02 26.64
C GLY A 193 -33.85 -38.26 27.06
N CYS A 194 -34.44 -39.11 27.90
CA CYS A 194 -33.87 -40.40 28.30
C CYS A 194 -33.66 -41.36 27.13
N TYR A 195 -34.67 -41.48 26.25
CA TYR A 195 -34.60 -42.31 25.06
C TYR A 195 -33.51 -41.85 24.10
N ALA A 196 -33.41 -40.53 23.87
CA ALA A 196 -32.38 -39.95 23.03
C ALA A 196 -30.98 -40.22 23.60
N ALA A 197 -30.77 -40.02 24.91
CA ALA A 197 -29.50 -40.31 25.56
C ALA A 197 -29.09 -41.77 25.35
N ASN A 198 -29.99 -42.72 25.61
CA ASN A 198 -29.71 -44.14 25.42
C ASN A 198 -29.42 -44.51 23.96
N LYS A 199 -30.15 -43.92 23.00
CA LYS A 199 -29.93 -44.16 21.56
C LYS A 199 -28.53 -43.73 21.08
N TYR A 200 -27.96 -42.70 21.70
CA TYR A 200 -26.60 -42.23 21.41
C TYR A 200 -25.53 -42.84 22.34
N GLY A 201 -25.88 -43.85 23.14
CA GLY A 201 -24.95 -44.58 24.01
C GLY A 201 -24.60 -43.85 25.31
N GLU A 202 -25.39 -42.85 25.71
CA GLU A 202 -25.20 -42.07 26.94
C GLU A 202 -26.12 -42.56 28.07
N ASN A 203 -25.76 -42.23 29.31
CA ASN A 203 -26.58 -42.58 30.47
C ASN A 203 -27.96 -41.90 30.39
N CYS A 204 -29.02 -42.67 30.67
CA CYS A 204 -30.42 -42.23 30.72
C CYS A 204 -30.63 -40.92 31.52
N CYS A 205 -29.90 -40.75 32.62
CA CYS A 205 -29.97 -39.58 33.50
C CYS A 205 -29.51 -38.28 32.83
N LEU A 206 -28.68 -38.35 31.79
CA LEU A 206 -28.19 -37.16 31.07
C LEU A 206 -29.33 -36.43 30.33
N GLY A 207 -30.38 -37.15 29.92
CA GLY A 207 -31.54 -36.55 29.25
C GLY A 207 -32.47 -35.75 30.17
N VAL A 208 -32.39 -35.96 31.48
CA VAL A 208 -33.32 -35.39 32.48
C VAL A 208 -32.70 -34.21 33.23
N ILE A 209 -31.38 -34.14 33.30
CA ILE A 209 -30.67 -33.08 34.02
C ILE A 209 -30.76 -31.75 33.25
N PRO A 210 -31.03 -30.61 33.93
CA PRO A 210 -31.00 -29.30 33.31
C PRO A 210 -29.67 -29.06 32.58
N GLY A 211 -29.75 -28.80 31.26
CA GLY A 211 -28.57 -28.60 30.40
C GLY A 211 -27.99 -29.87 29.77
N GLY A 212 -28.43 -31.07 30.16
CA GLY A 212 -27.94 -32.33 29.61
C GLY A 212 -28.24 -32.52 28.10
N MET A 213 -29.39 -32.02 27.64
CA MET A 213 -29.71 -31.97 26.20
C MET A 213 -28.74 -31.07 25.40
N ALA A 214 -28.23 -29.99 26.01
CA ALA A 214 -27.23 -29.12 25.38
C ALA A 214 -25.87 -29.82 25.29
N ALA A 215 -25.49 -30.56 26.33
CA ALA A 215 -24.30 -31.40 26.34
C ALA A 215 -24.36 -32.50 25.26
N MET A 216 -25.51 -33.19 25.14
CA MET A 216 -25.72 -34.18 24.07
C MET A 216 -25.64 -33.55 22.67
N ARG A 217 -26.20 -32.35 22.50
CA ARG A 217 -26.11 -31.62 21.23
C ARG A 217 -24.67 -31.27 20.87
N THR A 218 -23.85 -30.89 21.84
CA THR A 218 -22.42 -30.62 21.61
C THR A 218 -21.64 -31.90 21.32
N HIS A 219 -21.90 -32.99 22.05
CA HIS A 219 -21.27 -34.28 21.79
C HIS A 219 -21.58 -34.77 20.38
N MET A 220 -22.85 -34.78 19.98
CA MET A 220 -23.28 -35.17 18.63
C MET A 220 -22.60 -34.34 17.54
N ARG A 221 -22.44 -33.03 17.74
CA ARG A 221 -21.69 -32.18 16.80
C ARG A 221 -20.22 -32.57 16.69
N LEU A 222 -19.59 -32.98 17.79
CA LEU A 222 -18.21 -33.46 17.80
C LEU A 222 -18.10 -34.85 17.14
N THR A 223 -19.00 -35.78 17.46
CA THR A 223 -19.01 -37.15 16.90
C THR A 223 -19.19 -37.13 15.39
N TYR A 224 -20.05 -36.24 14.87
CA TYR A 224 -20.32 -36.11 13.43
C TYR A 224 -19.51 -34.99 12.75
N GLY A 225 -18.54 -34.38 13.44
CA GLY A 225 -17.61 -33.42 12.84
C GLY A 225 -18.25 -32.12 12.29
N ILE A 226 -19.39 -31.69 12.83
CA ILE A 226 -20.12 -30.50 12.35
C ILE A 226 -19.43 -29.24 12.87
N GLN A 227 -18.65 -28.56 12.01
CA GLN A 227 -17.99 -27.31 12.36
C GLN A 227 -19.00 -26.17 12.52
N VAL A 228 -19.16 -25.68 13.76
CA VAL A 228 -19.91 -24.45 14.02
C VAL A 228 -18.99 -23.28 13.67
N ILE A 229 -19.36 -22.49 12.67
CA ILE A 229 -18.77 -21.18 12.41
C ILE A 229 -19.14 -20.28 13.59
N THR A 230 -18.36 -20.31 14.65
CA THR A 230 -18.46 -19.34 15.73
C THR A 230 -17.88 -18.03 15.22
N THR A 231 -18.75 -17.14 14.75
CA THR A 231 -18.43 -15.73 14.57
C THR A 231 -18.17 -15.11 15.94
N CYS A 232 -16.89 -14.97 16.30
CA CYS A 232 -16.41 -14.06 17.33
C CYS A 232 -15.73 -12.86 16.66
#